data_AF-F6D5F2-F1
#
_entry.id   AF-F6D5F2-F1
#
_cell.length_a   1.000
_cell.length_b   1.000
_cell.length_c   1.000
_cell.angle_alpha   90.00
_cell.angle_beta   90.00
_cell.angle_gamma   90.00
#
_symmetry.space_group_name_H-M   'P 1'
#
loop_
_entity.id
_entity.type
_entity.pdbx_description
1 polymer ?
#
loop_
_entity_poly.entity_id
_entity_poly.type
_entity_poly.pdbx_seq_one_letter_code
_entity_poly.pdbx_strand_id
1 'polypeptide(L)'
;MIFNGFVGDENGQAFSIDAMLAIIVITVIIGISANAMDLVSYKIQDYSSEHSFERITEDTADILITTPGSPNDWEKYSGLAGSVTPGLAEWDVKTCRTVPNTLSIRKVFCLKENYEDLMDKILPKGADSNMMVYPMDSKLSPIVIHDKTPSPDSAQVAVVNRTVLCDYMYITASVSMNSHKNPSWSHQSGQDWEVCTHSGLTGSLKHETPDFDSGKPGWACHHFNITQYDLNFTDFYVMSDSPSLGDDSARWIIDKPDNMTNDEQKFSSTPIPVNNRISQLLGDHKIAVLWFHVRTNGNPGESFNAYVVGVPKGTSSDQVKLEYLNPQPASFVLKVWM
;
A
#
# COMPACT_ATOMS: atom_id res chain seq x y z
N MET A 1 92.61 11.17 54.95
CA MET A 1 91.68 11.86 55.88
C MET A 1 91.74 13.33 55.53
N ILE A 2 90.69 14.12 55.28
CA ILE A 2 89.24 13.96 55.21
C ILE A 2 88.79 15.27 54.49
N PHE A 3 87.84 15.14 53.55
CA PHE A 3 86.88 16.15 53.04
C PHE A 3 87.29 17.62 52.79
N ASN A 4 87.19 18.05 51.53
CA ASN A 4 86.93 19.42 51.06
C ASN A 4 86.29 19.27 49.66
N GLY A 5 85.13 19.79 49.28
CA GLY A 5 84.07 20.54 49.91
C GLY A 5 82.93 20.61 48.88
N PHE A 6 81.74 20.15 49.26
CA PHE A 6 80.49 20.18 48.49
C PHE A 6 80.01 21.63 48.34
N VAL A 7 80.16 22.28 47.18
CA VAL A 7 79.52 23.59 46.87
C VAL A 7 78.87 23.60 45.46
N GLY A 8 78.62 22.42 44.87
CA GLY A 8 77.97 22.28 43.55
C GLY A 8 76.56 21.66 43.58
N ASP A 9 76.04 21.30 44.75
CA ASP A 9 74.95 20.32 44.86
C ASP A 9 73.56 20.92 45.16
N GLU A 10 73.48 22.10 45.80
CA GLU A 10 72.19 22.68 46.24
C GLU A 10 71.31 23.19 45.08
N ASN A 11 71.92 23.83 44.07
CA ASN A 11 71.18 24.31 42.89
C ASN A 11 70.77 23.16 41.94
N GLY A 12 71.57 22.08 41.89
CA GLY A 12 71.25 20.88 41.13
C GLY A 12 70.13 20.05 41.77
N GLN A 13 70.12 19.97 43.11
CA GLN A 13 69.03 19.34 43.86
C GLN A 13 67.70 20.08 43.67
N ALA A 14 67.69 21.41 43.79
CA ALA A 14 66.49 22.22 43.56
C ALA A 14 65.93 22.03 42.14
N PHE A 15 66.79 22.01 41.11
CA PHE A 15 66.39 21.73 39.74
C PHE A 15 65.83 20.30 39.56
N SER A 16 66.43 19.30 40.20
CA SER A 16 65.94 17.92 40.10
C SER A 16 64.58 17.70 40.79
N ILE A 17 64.33 18.37 41.92
CA ILE A 17 63.06 18.32 42.66
C ILE A 17 61.96 18.98 41.83
N ASP A 18 62.24 20.14 41.23
CA ASP A 18 61.30 20.85 40.37
C ASP A 18 60.99 20.04 39.09
N ALA A 19 62.01 19.41 38.49
CA ALA A 19 61.82 18.50 37.36
C ALA A 19 60.98 17.26 37.72
N MET A 20 61.20 16.64 38.89
CA MET A 20 60.37 15.53 39.36
C MET A 20 58.93 15.95 39.62
N LEU A 21 58.72 17.11 40.26
CA LEU A 21 57.39 17.64 40.52
C LEU A 21 56.65 17.93 39.20
N ALA A 22 57.33 18.53 38.23
CA ALA A 22 56.79 18.78 36.90
C ALA A 22 56.38 17.47 36.19
N ILE A 23 57.19 16.41 36.28
CA ILE A 23 56.86 15.10 35.71
C ILE A 23 55.62 14.49 36.38
N ILE A 24 55.47 14.62 37.70
CA ILE A 24 54.27 14.15 38.41
C ILE A 24 53.03 14.88 37.89
N VAL A 25 53.10 16.21 37.74
CA VAL A 25 51.98 16.99 37.21
C VAL A 25 51.65 16.60 35.76
N ILE A 26 52.66 16.43 34.91
CA ILE A 26 52.49 16.00 33.50
C ILE A 26 51.85 14.61 33.42
N THR A 27 52.32 13.65 34.22
CA THR A 27 51.77 12.29 34.23
C THR A 27 50.31 12.24 34.68
N VAL A 28 49.93 13.06 35.67
CA VAL A 28 48.52 13.21 36.08
C VAL A 28 47.67 13.81 34.96
N ILE A 29 48.14 14.86 34.29
CA ILE A 29 47.43 15.49 33.17
C ILE A 29 47.24 14.49 32.02
N ILE A 30 48.28 13.73 31.67
CA ILE A 30 48.21 12.70 30.62
C ILE A 30 47.24 11.60 31.03
N GLY A 31 47.27 11.14 32.29
CA GLY A 31 46.35 10.11 32.78
C GLY A 31 44.88 10.54 32.71
N ILE A 32 44.57 11.77 33.14
CA ILE A 32 43.21 12.32 33.05
C ILE A 32 42.80 12.50 31.58
N SER A 33 43.72 12.97 30.73
CA SER A 33 43.48 13.18 29.30
C SER A 33 43.23 11.86 28.57
N ALA A 34 43.99 10.81 28.89
CA ALA A 34 43.82 9.48 28.30
C ALA A 34 42.45 8.91 28.64
N ASN A 35 42.02 8.98 29.90
CA ASN A 35 40.69 8.54 30.30
C ASN A 35 39.56 9.35 29.63
N ALA A 36 39.76 10.66 29.46
CA ALA A 36 38.81 11.50 28.74
C ALA A 36 38.76 11.16 27.23
N MET A 37 39.91 10.86 26.62
CA MET A 37 40.00 10.43 25.22
C MET A 37 39.31 9.08 25.01
N ASP A 38 39.49 8.12 25.92
CA ASP A 38 38.82 6.82 25.84
C ASP A 38 37.30 7.00 25.87
N LEU A 39 36.78 7.79 26.81
CA LEU A 39 35.34 8.08 26.91
C LEU A 39 34.78 8.73 25.64
N VAL A 40 35.50 9.70 25.08
CA VAL A 40 35.10 10.37 23.83
C VAL A 40 35.14 9.40 22.67
N SER A 41 36.16 8.53 22.59
CA SER A 41 36.28 7.51 21.56
C SER A 41 35.11 6.53 21.59
N TYR A 42 34.71 6.04 22.78
CA TYR A 42 33.55 5.17 22.91
C TYR A 42 32.26 5.85 22.43
N LYS A 43 32.02 7.10 22.84
CA LYS A 43 30.85 7.85 22.38
C LYS A 43 30.83 8.09 20.87
N ILE A 44 31.99 8.37 20.27
CA ILE A 44 32.10 8.53 18.81
C ILE A 44 31.81 7.21 18.10
N GLN A 45 32.29 6.09 18.62
CA GLN A 45 32.05 4.78 18.03
C GLN A 45 30.57 4.37 18.13
N ASP A 46 29.94 4.56 19.29
CA ASP A 46 28.52 4.29 19.49
C ASP A 46 27.66 5.16 18.55
N TYR A 47 27.94 6.47 18.49
CA TYR A 47 27.25 7.40 17.60
C TYR A 47 27.41 7.03 16.12
N SER A 48 28.61 6.61 15.71
CA SER A 48 28.84 6.16 14.34
C SER A 48 28.12 4.86 14.03
N SER A 49 28.01 3.93 14.99
CA SER A 49 27.28 2.68 14.82
C SER A 49 25.78 2.94 14.68
N GLU A 50 25.22 3.77 15.56
CA GLU A 50 23.80 4.13 15.55
C GLU A 50 23.40 4.78 14.22
N HIS A 51 24.16 5.78 13.76
CA HIS A 51 23.87 6.42 12.48
C HIS A 51 24.03 5.50 11.27
N SER A 52 25.00 4.58 11.30
CA SER A 52 25.11 3.59 10.24
C SER A 52 23.88 2.67 10.20
N PHE A 53 23.34 2.31 11.36
CA PHE A 53 22.17 1.45 11.48
C PHE A 53 20.87 2.16 11.07
N GLU A 54 20.70 3.43 11.47
CA GLU A 54 19.62 4.29 10.99
C GLU A 54 19.64 4.38 9.46
N ARG A 55 20.81 4.66 8.87
CA ARG A 55 20.97 4.75 7.42
C ARG A 55 20.60 3.43 6.72
N ILE A 56 21.04 2.28 7.23
CA ILE A 56 20.67 0.98 6.66
C ILE A 56 19.14 0.80 6.71
N THR A 57 18.50 1.22 7.79
CA THR A 57 17.05 1.13 7.95
C THR A 57 16.32 2.05 6.96
N GLU A 58 16.82 3.27 6.76
CA GLU A 58 16.30 4.21 5.76
C GLU A 58 16.48 3.68 4.34
N ASP A 59 17.69 3.24 3.98
CA ASP A 59 17.99 2.67 2.67
C ASP A 59 17.11 1.43 2.41
N THR A 60 16.87 0.60 3.42
CA THR A 60 15.98 -0.57 3.33
C THR A 60 14.53 -0.15 3.07
N ALA A 61 14.01 0.81 3.83
CA ALA A 61 12.66 1.34 3.62
C ALA A 61 12.52 1.94 2.22
N ASP A 62 13.51 2.72 1.77
CA ASP A 62 13.51 3.36 0.47
C ASP A 62 13.59 2.33 -0.66
N ILE A 63 14.40 1.27 -0.55
CA ILE A 63 14.40 0.14 -1.50
C ILE A 63 13.01 -0.49 -1.58
N LEU A 64 12.38 -0.74 -0.44
CA LEU A 64 11.06 -1.38 -0.40
C LEU A 64 9.98 -0.51 -1.06
N ILE A 65 9.95 0.80 -0.80
CA ILE A 65 8.85 1.66 -1.29
C ILE A 65 9.09 2.26 -2.68
N THR A 66 10.34 2.37 -3.12
CA THR A 66 10.67 3.01 -4.41
C THR A 66 10.98 2.03 -5.53
N THR A 67 11.30 0.78 -5.21
CA THR A 67 11.66 -0.24 -6.21
C THR A 67 10.61 -1.35 -6.30
N PRO A 68 10.40 -1.96 -7.48
CA PRO A 68 9.50 -3.08 -7.63
C PRO A 68 10.14 -4.40 -7.15
N GLY A 69 11.39 -4.37 -6.70
CA GLY A 69 12.20 -5.56 -6.44
C GLY A 69 12.84 -6.13 -7.70
N SER A 70 13.54 -7.25 -7.54
CA SER A 70 14.20 -7.96 -8.63
C SER A 70 13.96 -9.47 -8.49
N PRO A 71 13.38 -10.14 -9.51
CA PRO A 71 12.73 -9.58 -10.70
C PRO A 71 11.54 -8.65 -10.38
N ASN A 72 11.09 -7.82 -11.32
CA ASN A 72 10.03 -6.82 -11.08
C ASN A 72 8.67 -7.42 -10.66
N ASP A 73 8.43 -8.69 -11.01
CA ASP A 73 7.24 -9.48 -10.67
C ASP A 73 7.57 -10.69 -9.79
N TRP A 74 8.52 -10.51 -8.88
CA TRP A 74 9.00 -11.54 -7.96
C TRP A 74 7.87 -12.22 -7.16
N GLU A 75 6.73 -11.55 -6.95
CA GLU A 75 5.58 -12.08 -6.22
C GLU A 75 4.86 -13.24 -6.92
N LYS A 76 5.15 -13.49 -8.21
CA LYS A 76 4.52 -14.57 -8.99
C LYS A 76 5.26 -15.91 -8.88
N TYR A 77 6.49 -15.91 -8.41
CA TYR A 77 7.33 -17.10 -8.39
C TYR A 77 7.10 -17.90 -7.11
N SER A 78 6.65 -19.15 -7.25
CA SER A 78 6.42 -20.05 -6.12
C SER A 78 7.74 -20.66 -5.65
N GLY A 79 8.03 -20.51 -4.35
CA GLY A 79 9.31 -20.87 -3.77
C GLY A 79 10.39 -19.85 -4.14
N LEU A 80 10.70 -18.94 -3.21
CA LEU A 80 11.67 -17.84 -3.36
C LEU A 80 13.14 -18.30 -3.39
N ALA A 81 13.38 -19.47 -3.98
CA ALA A 81 14.67 -20.11 -4.17
C ALA A 81 15.44 -19.38 -5.30
N GLY A 82 16.03 -18.23 -4.96
CA GLY A 82 16.85 -17.43 -5.86
C GLY A 82 17.27 -16.08 -5.27
N SER A 83 18.05 -15.33 -6.06
CA SER A 83 18.49 -13.94 -5.79
C SER A 83 17.34 -12.95 -5.96
N VAL A 84 16.23 -13.18 -5.25
CA VAL A 84 15.10 -12.25 -5.18
C VAL A 84 15.46 -11.12 -4.22
N THR A 85 15.39 -9.89 -4.69
CA THR A 85 15.43 -8.70 -3.82
C THR A 85 14.01 -8.17 -3.69
N PRO A 86 13.41 -8.15 -2.49
CA PRO A 86 12.07 -7.64 -2.31
C PRO A 86 12.01 -6.14 -2.58
N GLY A 87 10.92 -5.73 -3.23
CA GLY A 87 10.52 -4.34 -3.37
C GLY A 87 9.01 -4.32 -3.58
N LEU A 88 8.34 -3.36 -2.96
CA LEU A 88 6.89 -3.30 -2.84
C LEU A 88 6.25 -2.33 -3.83
N ALA A 89 7.05 -1.52 -4.53
CA ALA A 89 6.52 -0.55 -5.48
C ALA A 89 5.79 -1.25 -6.64
N GLU A 90 4.71 -0.62 -7.08
CA GLU A 90 3.89 -1.08 -8.19
C GLU A 90 4.69 -1.04 -9.49
N TRP A 91 4.52 -2.08 -10.29
CA TRP A 91 5.09 -2.19 -11.63
C TRP A 91 3.97 -2.10 -12.65
N ASP A 92 3.91 -0.99 -13.37
CA ASP A 92 2.93 -0.80 -14.42
C ASP A 92 3.37 -1.57 -15.68
N VAL A 93 2.65 -2.66 -15.97
CA VAL A 93 2.90 -3.54 -17.12
C VAL A 93 2.67 -2.83 -18.45
N LYS A 94 1.80 -1.81 -18.50
CA LYS A 94 1.49 -1.07 -19.75
C LYS A 94 2.60 -0.09 -20.10
N THR A 95 3.09 0.65 -19.10
CA THR A 95 4.15 1.65 -19.32
C THR A 95 5.55 1.07 -19.16
N CYS A 96 5.68 -0.17 -18.66
CA CYS A 96 6.93 -0.82 -18.30
C CYS A 96 7.78 0.04 -17.35
N ARG A 97 7.13 0.68 -16.39
CA ARG A 97 7.76 1.59 -15.41
C ARG A 97 7.31 1.27 -14.01
N THR A 98 8.24 1.48 -13.07
CA THR A 98 7.92 1.49 -11.64
C THR A 98 7.13 2.75 -11.30
N VAL A 99 6.10 2.58 -10.47
CA VAL A 99 5.38 3.68 -9.83
C VAL A 99 5.90 3.79 -8.39
N PRO A 100 6.93 4.61 -8.13
CA PRO A 100 7.55 4.70 -6.80
C PRO A 100 6.55 5.24 -5.78
N ASN A 101 6.71 4.84 -4.52
CA ASN A 101 5.84 5.21 -3.40
C ASN A 101 4.37 4.77 -3.57
N THR A 102 4.07 3.87 -4.51
CA THR A 102 2.77 3.22 -4.63
C THR A 102 2.97 1.73 -4.39
N LEU A 103 2.44 1.21 -3.29
CA LEU A 103 2.64 -0.17 -2.86
C LEU A 103 1.64 -1.10 -3.55
N SER A 104 2.17 -2.19 -4.11
CA SER A 104 1.36 -3.28 -4.64
C SER A 104 0.94 -4.23 -3.53
N ILE A 105 -0.38 -4.40 -3.34
CA ILE A 105 -0.92 -5.29 -2.30
C ILE A 105 -0.47 -6.74 -2.44
N ARG A 106 -0.27 -7.20 -3.68
CA ARG A 106 0.19 -8.57 -3.97
C ARG A 106 1.61 -8.80 -3.45
N LYS A 107 2.49 -7.83 -3.66
CA LYS A 107 3.87 -7.87 -3.17
C LYS A 107 3.90 -7.80 -1.65
N VAL A 108 3.05 -6.96 -1.06
CA VAL A 108 2.89 -6.87 0.40
C VAL A 108 2.45 -8.20 1.01
N PHE A 109 1.44 -8.87 0.44
CA PHE A 109 1.01 -10.18 0.93
C PHE A 109 2.07 -11.28 0.70
N CYS A 110 2.73 -11.29 -0.44
CA CYS A 110 3.82 -12.25 -0.70
C CYS A 110 5.00 -12.05 0.26
N LEU A 111 5.35 -10.79 0.57
CA LEU A 111 6.35 -10.46 1.59
C LEU A 111 5.92 -10.96 2.96
N LYS A 112 4.65 -10.73 3.36
CA LYS A 112 4.11 -11.20 4.63
C LYS A 112 4.20 -12.72 4.79
N GLU A 113 3.92 -13.48 3.73
CA GLU A 113 3.98 -14.95 3.76
C GLU A 113 5.41 -15.50 3.85
N ASN A 114 6.40 -14.73 3.38
CA ASN A 114 7.80 -15.15 3.29
C ASN A 114 8.76 -14.13 3.92
N TYR A 115 8.33 -13.55 5.05
CA TYR A 115 8.95 -12.35 5.61
C TYR A 115 10.42 -12.55 5.95
N GLU A 116 10.71 -13.58 6.75
CA GLU A 116 12.06 -13.90 7.23
C GLU A 116 13.04 -14.09 6.05
N ASP A 117 12.68 -14.95 5.08
CA ASP A 117 13.52 -15.27 3.93
C ASP A 117 13.82 -14.05 3.03
N LEU A 118 12.90 -13.09 2.94
CA LEU A 118 13.04 -11.90 2.10
C LEU A 118 13.76 -10.76 2.81
N MET A 119 13.43 -10.53 4.08
CA MET A 119 14.04 -9.47 4.87
C MET A 119 15.49 -9.77 5.22
N ASP A 120 15.85 -11.06 5.43
CA ASP A 120 17.25 -11.49 5.63
C ASP A 120 18.17 -11.18 4.45
N LYS A 121 17.61 -10.90 3.26
CA LYS A 121 18.40 -10.55 2.07
C LYS A 121 18.72 -9.06 1.97
N ILE A 122 17.97 -8.20 2.67
CA ILE A 122 18.13 -6.73 2.62
C ILE A 122 18.61 -6.16 3.95
N LEU A 123 18.29 -6.82 5.06
CA LEU A 123 18.75 -6.46 6.38
C LEU A 123 20.09 -7.14 6.72
N PRO A 124 20.91 -6.52 7.59
CA PRO A 124 22.13 -7.13 8.08
C PRO A 124 21.82 -8.37 8.93
N LYS A 125 22.71 -9.36 8.88
CA LYS A 125 22.54 -10.60 9.65
C LYS A 125 22.41 -10.32 11.15
N GLY A 126 21.40 -10.93 11.76
CA GLY A 126 21.11 -10.77 13.19
C GLY A 126 20.21 -9.57 13.50
N ALA A 127 19.89 -8.74 12.52
CA ALA A 127 18.82 -7.76 12.66
C ALA A 127 17.45 -8.43 12.50
N ASP A 128 16.48 -7.83 13.17
CA ASP A 128 15.08 -8.25 13.17
C ASP A 128 14.21 -7.02 12.98
N SER A 129 12.96 -7.21 12.54
CA SER A 129 12.15 -6.09 12.09
C SER A 129 10.65 -6.27 12.26
N ASN A 130 9.95 -5.16 12.23
CA ASN A 130 8.50 -5.04 12.24
C ASN A 130 8.10 -4.10 11.11
N MET A 131 7.06 -4.46 10.38
CA MET A 131 6.59 -3.68 9.26
C MET A 131 5.06 -3.61 9.24
N MET A 132 4.54 -2.39 9.16
CA MET A 132 3.11 -2.10 9.15
C MET A 132 2.79 -0.97 8.17
N VAL A 133 1.61 -1.05 7.55
CA VAL A 133 1.06 0.02 6.69
C VAL A 133 -0.23 0.52 7.32
N TYR A 134 -0.25 1.80 7.69
CA TYR A 134 -1.38 2.44 8.34
C TYR A 134 -2.12 3.33 7.35
N PRO A 135 -3.39 3.05 7.03
CA PRO A 135 -4.19 3.95 6.20
C PRO A 135 -4.37 5.29 6.89
N MET A 136 -4.34 6.38 6.11
CA MET A 136 -4.72 7.69 6.63
C MET A 136 -6.22 7.77 6.92
N ASP A 137 -7.04 6.96 6.22
CA ASP A 137 -8.45 6.78 6.54
C ASP A 137 -8.63 5.79 7.71
N SER A 138 -9.10 6.31 8.84
CA SER A 138 -9.43 5.54 10.05
C SER A 138 -10.48 4.44 9.87
N LYS A 139 -11.26 4.46 8.77
CA LYS A 139 -12.23 3.40 8.44
C LYS A 139 -11.57 2.14 7.88
N LEU A 140 -10.32 2.24 7.44
CA LEU A 140 -9.55 1.14 6.89
C LEU A 140 -8.66 0.54 7.98
N SER A 141 -8.52 -0.78 7.98
CA SER A 141 -7.68 -1.47 8.95
C SER A 141 -6.21 -1.43 8.53
N PRO A 142 -5.26 -1.28 9.47
CA PRO A 142 -3.84 -1.37 9.17
C PRO A 142 -3.45 -2.74 8.59
N ILE A 143 -2.53 -2.73 7.63
CA ILE A 143 -1.94 -3.96 7.10
C ILE A 143 -0.73 -4.30 7.96
N VAL A 144 -0.86 -5.38 8.74
CA VAL A 144 0.24 -5.93 9.53
C VAL A 144 1.02 -6.93 8.66
N ILE A 145 2.25 -6.58 8.30
CA ILE A 145 3.13 -7.40 7.45
C ILE A 145 3.94 -8.35 8.32
N HIS A 146 4.52 -7.84 9.40
CA HIS A 146 5.19 -8.64 10.42
C HIS A 146 5.06 -7.96 11.78
N ASP A 147 4.68 -8.72 12.81
CA ASP A 147 4.39 -8.19 14.14
C ASP A 147 5.28 -8.84 15.19
N LYS A 148 6.50 -8.30 15.28
CA LYS A 148 7.44 -8.63 16.34
C LYS A 148 7.81 -7.36 17.07
N THR A 149 8.11 -7.50 18.35
CA THR A 149 8.53 -6.41 19.20
C THR A 149 9.97 -6.63 19.65
N PRO A 150 10.79 -5.57 19.69
CA PRO A 150 12.13 -5.68 20.22
C PRO A 150 12.07 -6.10 21.69
N SER A 151 13.05 -6.92 22.10
CA SER A 151 13.28 -7.20 23.51
C SER A 151 13.66 -5.89 24.24
N PRO A 152 13.36 -5.74 25.54
CA PRO A 152 13.90 -4.63 26.33
C PRO A 152 15.44 -4.52 26.26
N ASP A 153 16.11 -5.63 25.96
CA ASP A 153 17.57 -5.74 25.85
C ASP A 153 18.12 -5.49 24.44
N SER A 154 17.27 -5.12 23.46
CA SER A 154 17.70 -4.82 22.10
C SER A 154 18.66 -3.63 22.08
N ALA A 155 19.83 -3.81 21.46
CA ALA A 155 20.95 -2.89 21.58
C ALA A 155 20.70 -1.60 20.79
N GLN A 156 20.05 -1.70 19.64
CA GLN A 156 19.79 -0.59 18.72
C GLN A 156 18.40 -0.75 18.11
N VAL A 157 17.65 0.35 18.00
CA VAL A 157 16.31 0.36 17.41
C VAL A 157 16.19 1.59 16.51
N ALA A 158 15.91 1.36 15.23
CA ALA A 158 15.67 2.42 14.25
C ALA A 158 14.22 2.30 13.73
N VAL A 159 13.56 3.44 13.51
CA VAL A 159 12.19 3.51 13.00
C VAL A 159 12.13 4.48 11.83
N VAL A 160 11.58 4.01 10.72
CA VAL A 160 11.35 4.80 9.52
C VAL A 160 9.86 4.86 9.24
N ASN A 161 9.35 6.08 9.05
CA ASN A 161 7.98 6.36 8.64
C ASN A 161 8.01 7.13 7.31
N ARG A 162 7.32 6.60 6.30
CA ARG A 162 7.22 7.20 4.96
C ARG A 162 5.75 7.24 4.53
N THR A 163 5.36 8.33 3.87
CA THR A 163 4.02 8.42 3.27
C THR A 163 4.05 7.76 1.89
N VAL A 164 3.13 6.84 1.65
CA VAL A 164 2.98 6.08 0.41
C VAL A 164 1.52 6.06 -0.02
N LEU A 165 1.27 5.73 -1.28
CA LEU A 165 -0.02 5.23 -1.72
C LEU A 165 0.00 3.71 -1.57
N CYS A 166 -1.10 3.12 -1.14
CA CYS A 166 -1.24 1.67 -1.04
C CYS A 166 -2.54 1.26 -1.73
N ASP A 167 -2.42 0.32 -2.66
CA ASP A 167 -3.56 -0.49 -3.07
C ASP A 167 -3.89 -1.39 -1.86
N TYR A 168 -5.07 -1.26 -1.25
CA TYR A 168 -5.43 -2.03 -0.04
C TYR A 168 -6.08 -3.37 -0.37
N MET A 169 -6.62 -3.50 -1.57
CA MET A 169 -7.33 -4.69 -2.02
C MET A 169 -7.37 -4.68 -3.54
N TYR A 170 -7.06 -5.82 -4.15
CA TYR A 170 -7.13 -5.99 -5.60
C TYR A 170 -8.59 -5.94 -6.08
N ILE A 171 -9.16 -4.74 -6.13
CA ILE A 171 -10.50 -4.47 -6.62
C ILE A 171 -10.39 -3.88 -8.02
N THR A 172 -11.22 -4.36 -8.92
CA THR A 172 -11.28 -3.85 -10.30
C THR A 172 -12.71 -3.49 -10.62
N ALA A 173 -12.94 -2.27 -11.11
CA ALA A 173 -14.25 -1.92 -11.67
C ALA A 173 -14.39 -2.63 -13.02
N SER A 174 -15.25 -3.64 -13.08
CA SER A 174 -15.60 -4.30 -14.35
C SER A 174 -16.44 -3.39 -15.22
N VAL A 175 -17.28 -2.57 -14.59
CA VAL A 175 -17.97 -1.44 -15.20
C VAL A 175 -18.22 -0.37 -14.15
N SER A 176 -18.07 0.90 -14.53
CA SER A 176 -18.41 2.07 -13.73
C SER A 176 -19.34 2.96 -14.53
N MET A 177 -20.40 3.46 -13.90
CA MET A 177 -21.39 4.32 -14.54
C MET A 177 -21.53 5.62 -13.79
N ASN A 178 -21.23 6.73 -14.49
CA ASN A 178 -21.41 8.07 -13.97
C ASN A 178 -22.83 8.56 -14.24
N SER A 179 -23.64 8.72 -13.19
CA SER A 179 -25.03 9.19 -13.37
C SER A 179 -25.22 10.65 -12.94
N HIS A 180 -24.19 11.50 -13.02
CA HIS A 180 -24.25 12.88 -12.54
C HIS A 180 -24.58 13.91 -13.62
N LYS A 181 -24.31 13.59 -14.89
CA LYS A 181 -24.51 14.50 -16.01
C LYS A 181 -24.70 13.72 -17.30
N ASN A 182 -25.35 14.37 -18.26
CA ASN A 182 -25.42 13.87 -19.63
C ASN A 182 -24.00 13.64 -20.18
N PRO A 183 -23.71 12.50 -20.83
CA PRO A 183 -22.39 12.20 -21.35
C PRO A 183 -21.98 13.24 -22.40
N SER A 184 -20.75 13.72 -22.30
CA SER A 184 -20.13 14.48 -23.38
C SER A 184 -19.72 13.46 -24.42
N TRP A 185 -20.25 13.53 -25.64
CA TRP A 185 -19.95 12.59 -26.75
C TRP A 185 -18.46 12.58 -27.20
N SER A 186 -17.57 13.17 -26.41
CA SER A 186 -16.12 13.01 -26.47
C SER A 186 -15.73 11.65 -25.88
N HIS A 187 -15.75 10.62 -26.72
CA HIS A 187 -15.33 9.25 -26.43
C HIS A 187 -14.04 9.17 -25.56
N GLN A 188 -14.20 8.96 -24.26
CA GLN A 188 -13.15 8.40 -23.41
C GLN A 188 -13.65 7.05 -22.89
N SER A 189 -12.89 5.99 -23.16
CA SER A 189 -13.29 4.62 -22.81
C SER A 189 -13.52 4.47 -21.30
N GLY A 190 -14.71 3.99 -20.91
CA GLY A 190 -15.03 3.55 -19.56
C GLY A 190 -15.81 4.52 -18.66
N GLN A 191 -16.32 5.64 -19.17
CA GLN A 191 -17.14 6.58 -18.37
C GLN A 191 -18.47 6.99 -18.99
N ASP A 192 -18.69 6.76 -20.28
CA ASP A 192 -19.87 7.24 -20.99
C ASP A 192 -20.94 6.16 -21.14
N TRP A 193 -22.22 6.57 -21.10
CA TRP A 193 -23.33 5.64 -21.33
C TRP A 193 -23.37 5.18 -22.78
N GLU A 194 -23.80 3.95 -22.97
CA GLU A 194 -23.94 3.32 -24.27
C GLU A 194 -25.40 3.06 -24.60
N VAL A 195 -25.71 3.02 -25.89
CA VAL A 195 -27.02 2.58 -26.38
C VAL A 195 -27.13 1.08 -26.20
N CYS A 196 -27.93 0.64 -25.23
CA CYS A 196 -28.10 -0.78 -24.94
C CYS A 196 -29.11 -1.47 -25.85
N THR A 197 -29.17 -2.80 -25.73
CA THR A 197 -30.08 -3.67 -26.50
C THR A 197 -31.55 -3.48 -26.17
N HIS A 198 -31.86 -2.78 -25.08
CA HIS A 198 -33.22 -2.40 -24.68
C HIS A 198 -33.69 -1.12 -25.38
N SER A 199 -32.79 -0.42 -26.09
CA SER A 199 -33.14 0.77 -26.87
C SER A 199 -34.03 0.41 -28.05
N GLY A 200 -35.11 1.19 -28.24
CA GLY A 200 -36.08 0.97 -29.31
C GLY A 200 -37.07 -0.17 -29.09
N LEU A 201 -36.96 -0.91 -27.98
CA LEU A 201 -37.99 -1.87 -27.56
C LEU A 201 -39.27 -1.15 -27.08
N THR A 202 -40.33 -1.93 -26.85
CA THR A 202 -41.63 -1.41 -26.37
C THR A 202 -41.98 -2.01 -25.01
N GLY A 203 -42.87 -1.35 -24.27
CA GLY A 203 -43.35 -1.81 -22.96
C GLY A 203 -42.28 -1.74 -21.87
N SER A 204 -42.33 -2.70 -20.94
CA SER A 204 -41.49 -2.73 -19.73
C SER A 204 -40.02 -3.05 -19.97
N LEU A 205 -39.65 -3.52 -21.16
CA LEU A 205 -38.26 -3.79 -21.54
C LEU A 205 -37.58 -2.57 -22.19
N LYS A 206 -38.30 -1.47 -22.42
CA LYS A 206 -37.73 -0.29 -23.08
C LYS A 206 -36.85 0.49 -22.12
N HIS A 207 -35.59 0.72 -22.50
CA HIS A 207 -34.70 1.63 -21.79
C HIS A 207 -34.63 2.97 -22.54
N GLU A 208 -35.16 4.03 -21.93
CA GLU A 208 -35.01 5.40 -22.41
C GLU A 208 -33.87 6.10 -21.68
N THR A 209 -33.05 6.85 -22.40
CA THR A 209 -31.94 7.62 -21.82
C THR A 209 -32.47 8.68 -20.85
N PRO A 210 -31.84 8.85 -19.66
CA PRO A 210 -32.16 9.93 -18.75
C PRO A 210 -31.72 11.27 -19.34
N ASP A 211 -32.28 12.36 -18.85
CA ASP A 211 -31.83 13.71 -19.19
C ASP A 211 -31.73 14.54 -17.92
N PHE A 212 -30.47 14.83 -17.53
CA PHE A 212 -30.15 15.55 -16.31
C PHE A 212 -30.39 17.07 -16.40
N ASP A 213 -30.51 17.61 -17.62
CA ASP A 213 -30.81 19.02 -17.83
C ASP A 213 -32.31 19.30 -17.65
N SER A 214 -33.17 18.37 -18.10
CA SER A 214 -34.63 18.47 -17.95
C SER A 214 -35.18 17.76 -16.70
N GLY A 215 -34.37 16.97 -15.99
CA GLY A 215 -34.81 16.16 -14.86
C GLY A 215 -35.59 14.92 -15.28
N LYS A 216 -35.40 14.42 -16.51
CA LYS A 216 -36.11 13.25 -17.02
C LYS A 216 -35.46 11.97 -16.47
N PRO A 217 -36.21 11.08 -15.80
CA PRO A 217 -35.71 9.79 -15.38
C PRO A 217 -35.44 8.88 -16.58
N GLY A 218 -34.53 7.93 -16.41
CA GLY A 218 -34.17 7.01 -17.47
C GLY A 218 -33.10 6.02 -17.07
N TRP A 219 -32.57 5.33 -18.07
CA TRP A 219 -31.57 4.27 -17.94
C TRP A 219 -30.23 4.71 -18.52
N ALA A 220 -29.22 4.81 -17.66
CA ALA A 220 -27.84 4.74 -18.09
C ALA A 220 -27.49 3.26 -18.29
N CYS A 221 -26.73 2.93 -19.32
CA CYS A 221 -26.38 1.54 -19.62
C CYS A 221 -24.93 1.45 -20.09
N HIS A 222 -24.23 0.36 -19.77
CA HIS A 222 -22.88 0.11 -20.26
C HIS A 222 -22.60 -1.40 -20.28
N HIS A 223 -21.95 -1.91 -21.33
CA HIS A 223 -21.57 -3.32 -21.40
C HIS A 223 -20.26 -3.61 -20.67
N PHE A 224 -20.05 -4.86 -20.29
CA PHE A 224 -18.78 -5.37 -19.79
C PHE A 224 -18.61 -6.85 -20.14
N ASN A 225 -17.36 -7.30 -20.21
CA ASN A 225 -17.05 -8.67 -20.57
C ASN A 225 -16.68 -9.47 -19.32
N ILE A 226 -17.20 -10.68 -19.24
CA ILE A 226 -16.84 -11.65 -18.20
C ILE A 226 -16.44 -12.97 -18.85
N THR A 227 -15.38 -13.58 -18.35
CA THR A 227 -14.93 -14.91 -18.74
C THR A 227 -15.19 -15.93 -17.64
N GLN A 228 -15.16 -17.21 -18.02
CA GLN A 228 -15.17 -18.31 -17.05
C GLN A 228 -13.98 -18.25 -16.09
N TYR A 229 -12.83 -17.73 -16.54
CA TYR A 229 -11.66 -17.54 -15.70
C TYR A 229 -11.95 -16.52 -14.60
N ASP A 230 -12.62 -15.41 -14.93
CA ASP A 230 -12.94 -14.38 -13.94
C ASP A 230 -13.85 -14.93 -12.83
N LEU A 231 -14.90 -15.70 -13.18
CA LEU A 231 -15.77 -16.35 -12.18
C LEU A 231 -15.05 -17.38 -11.30
N ASN A 232 -13.97 -17.97 -11.78
CA ASN A 232 -13.20 -18.96 -11.02
C ASN A 232 -12.37 -18.30 -9.92
N PHE A 233 -11.94 -17.04 -10.09
CA PHE A 233 -10.99 -16.36 -9.20
C PHE A 233 -11.49 -15.03 -8.61
N THR A 234 -12.68 -14.57 -9.00
CA THR A 234 -13.21 -13.26 -8.63
C THR A 234 -14.64 -13.36 -8.10
N ASP A 235 -14.91 -12.69 -6.98
CA ASP A 235 -16.27 -12.39 -6.52
C ASP A 235 -16.70 -11.01 -7.04
N PHE A 236 -17.93 -10.92 -7.52
CA PHE A 236 -18.48 -9.74 -8.16
C PHE A 236 -19.58 -9.13 -7.30
N TYR A 237 -19.54 -7.80 -7.17
CA TYR A 237 -20.47 -7.03 -6.36
C TYR A 237 -21.02 -5.82 -7.12
N VAL A 238 -22.31 -5.53 -6.91
CA VAL A 238 -22.93 -4.26 -7.31
C VAL A 238 -22.90 -3.29 -6.13
N MET A 239 -22.46 -2.06 -6.38
CA MET A 239 -22.31 -1.00 -5.37
C MET A 239 -22.66 0.38 -5.93
N SER A 240 -22.98 1.32 -5.04
CA SER A 240 -23.09 2.75 -5.33
C SER A 240 -22.19 3.57 -4.40
N ASP A 241 -21.73 4.73 -4.88
CA ASP A 241 -20.89 5.66 -4.09
C ASP A 241 -21.64 6.36 -2.96
N SER A 242 -22.97 6.35 -3.00
CA SER A 242 -23.79 6.78 -1.88
C SER A 242 -24.36 5.55 -1.14
N PRO A 243 -24.09 5.41 0.18
CA PRO A 243 -24.61 4.31 1.00
C PRO A 243 -26.11 4.47 1.31
N SER A 244 -26.65 5.68 1.13
CA SER A 244 -28.09 5.96 1.23
C SER A 244 -28.48 6.80 0.03
N LEU A 245 -28.99 6.14 -1.00
CA LEU A 245 -29.50 6.83 -2.18
C LEU A 245 -30.70 7.68 -1.78
N GLY A 246 -30.64 8.98 -2.10
CA GLY A 246 -31.81 9.86 -2.03
C GLY A 246 -32.84 9.55 -3.12
N ASP A 247 -32.40 8.85 -4.18
CA ASP A 247 -33.24 8.42 -5.29
C ASP A 247 -33.96 7.08 -5.00
N ASP A 248 -35.22 7.16 -4.56
CA ASP A 248 -36.09 6.00 -4.37
C ASP A 248 -36.37 5.21 -5.67
N SER A 249 -36.12 5.81 -6.83
CA SER A 249 -36.29 5.21 -8.16
C SER A 249 -35.04 4.49 -8.66
N ALA A 250 -33.92 4.58 -7.93
CA ALA A 250 -32.67 3.96 -8.31
C ALA A 250 -32.78 2.43 -8.38
N ARG A 251 -32.59 1.88 -9.57
CA ARG A 251 -32.67 0.43 -9.83
C ARG A 251 -31.52 -0.01 -10.71
N TRP A 252 -31.22 -1.29 -10.71
CA TRP A 252 -30.23 -1.86 -11.60
C TRP A 252 -30.66 -3.21 -12.17
N ILE A 253 -30.10 -3.55 -13.33
CA ILE A 253 -30.30 -4.82 -14.02
C ILE A 253 -28.94 -5.29 -14.55
N ILE A 254 -28.68 -6.60 -14.44
CA ILE A 254 -27.62 -7.27 -15.21
C ILE A 254 -28.25 -8.33 -16.10
N ASP A 255 -27.99 -8.23 -17.39
CA ASP A 255 -28.43 -9.19 -18.40
C ASP A 255 -27.46 -9.29 -19.57
N LYS A 256 -27.90 -9.91 -20.66
CA LYS A 256 -27.14 -10.03 -21.91
C LYS A 256 -28.06 -9.86 -23.12
N PRO A 257 -27.52 -9.50 -24.31
CA PRO A 257 -28.32 -9.19 -25.50
C PRO A 257 -29.37 -10.24 -25.90
N ASP A 258 -29.04 -11.52 -25.74
CA ASP A 258 -29.87 -12.67 -26.10
C ASP A 258 -30.73 -13.20 -24.94
N ASN A 259 -30.63 -12.61 -23.74
CA ASN A 259 -31.41 -12.99 -22.55
C ASN A 259 -31.70 -11.75 -21.68
N MET A 260 -32.47 -10.82 -22.25
CA MET A 260 -32.88 -9.56 -21.64
C MET A 260 -33.91 -9.76 -20.51
N THR A 261 -33.89 -8.90 -19.49
CA THR A 261 -34.86 -8.96 -18.37
C THR A 261 -35.34 -7.58 -17.94
N ASN A 262 -36.52 -7.51 -17.34
CA ASN A 262 -37.02 -6.33 -16.63
C ASN A 262 -37.06 -6.54 -15.10
N ASP A 263 -36.33 -7.54 -14.60
CA ASP A 263 -36.21 -7.82 -13.16
C ASP A 263 -35.31 -6.78 -12.49
N GLU A 264 -35.91 -5.66 -12.13
CA GLU A 264 -35.26 -4.51 -11.49
C GLU A 264 -34.86 -4.82 -10.04
N GLN A 265 -33.57 -4.68 -9.73
CA GLN A 265 -33.04 -4.80 -8.38
C GLN A 265 -32.83 -3.43 -7.75
N LYS A 266 -32.94 -3.34 -6.42
CA LYS A 266 -32.61 -2.11 -5.67
C LYS A 266 -31.14 -2.11 -5.28
N PHE A 267 -30.57 -0.92 -5.16
CA PHE A 267 -29.29 -0.75 -4.47
C PHE A 267 -29.47 -0.92 -2.96
N SER A 268 -28.35 -1.22 -2.29
CA SER A 268 -28.26 -1.40 -0.84
C SER A 268 -27.08 -0.60 -0.31
N SER A 269 -27.09 -0.30 0.98
CA SER A 269 -25.96 0.30 1.69
C SER A 269 -24.76 -0.64 1.79
N THR A 270 -24.97 -1.94 1.56
CA THR A 270 -23.93 -2.97 1.54
C THR A 270 -23.72 -3.53 0.13
N PRO A 271 -22.50 -3.97 -0.23
CA PRO A 271 -22.22 -4.58 -1.53
C PRO A 271 -23.13 -5.78 -1.81
N ILE A 272 -23.71 -5.84 -3.01
CA ILE A 272 -24.66 -6.89 -3.39
C ILE A 272 -23.93 -7.95 -4.22
N PRO A 273 -23.79 -9.20 -3.75
CA PRO A 273 -23.11 -10.25 -4.51
C PRO A 273 -23.91 -10.64 -5.76
N VAL A 274 -23.24 -10.71 -6.92
CA VAL A 274 -23.88 -11.00 -8.22
C VAL A 274 -23.29 -12.20 -8.96
N ASN A 275 -22.34 -12.95 -8.36
CA ASN A 275 -21.75 -14.14 -8.99
C ASN A 275 -22.79 -15.15 -9.51
N ASN A 276 -23.85 -15.42 -8.73
CA ASN A 276 -24.88 -16.36 -9.15
C ASN A 276 -25.59 -15.91 -10.43
N ARG A 277 -25.93 -14.62 -10.51
CA ARG A 277 -26.57 -14.02 -11.69
C ARG A 277 -25.63 -14.03 -12.89
N ILE A 278 -24.37 -13.61 -12.71
CA ILE A 278 -23.36 -13.61 -13.77
C ILE A 278 -23.09 -15.04 -14.27
N SER A 279 -22.99 -16.02 -13.38
CA SER A 279 -22.77 -17.43 -13.74
C SER A 279 -23.94 -18.01 -14.56
N GLN A 280 -25.18 -17.66 -14.21
CA GLN A 280 -26.36 -18.05 -14.98
C GLN A 280 -26.37 -17.43 -16.38
N LEU A 281 -25.97 -16.16 -16.51
CA LEU A 281 -25.92 -15.46 -17.79
C LEU A 281 -24.78 -15.98 -18.68
N LEU A 282 -23.64 -16.34 -18.10
CA LEU A 282 -22.53 -16.97 -18.81
C LEU A 282 -22.92 -18.37 -19.31
N GLY A 283 -23.55 -19.18 -18.46
CA GLY A 283 -23.89 -20.57 -18.77
C GLY A 283 -22.63 -21.37 -19.14
N ASP A 284 -22.69 -22.13 -20.23
CA ASP A 284 -21.57 -22.96 -20.71
C ASP A 284 -20.56 -22.20 -21.61
N HIS A 285 -20.74 -20.88 -21.78
CA HIS A 285 -19.87 -20.08 -22.64
C HIS A 285 -18.56 -19.72 -21.95
N LYS A 286 -17.46 -19.63 -22.71
CA LYS A 286 -16.17 -19.22 -22.16
C LYS A 286 -16.10 -17.72 -21.84
N ILE A 287 -16.88 -16.92 -22.54
CA ILE A 287 -16.95 -15.47 -22.44
C ILE A 287 -18.39 -15.02 -22.72
N ALA A 288 -18.85 -13.99 -22.01
CA ALA A 288 -20.11 -13.32 -22.28
C ALA A 288 -19.92 -11.80 -22.25
N VAL A 289 -20.66 -11.11 -23.12
CA VAL A 289 -20.88 -9.67 -23.06
C VAL A 289 -22.15 -9.45 -22.24
N LEU A 290 -22.00 -8.85 -21.06
CA LEU A 290 -23.09 -8.52 -20.16
C LEU A 290 -23.37 -7.02 -20.23
N TRP A 291 -24.60 -6.64 -19.89
CA TRP A 291 -25.00 -5.24 -19.76
C TRP A 291 -25.33 -4.94 -18.32
N PHE A 292 -24.80 -3.82 -17.82
CA PHE A 292 -25.23 -3.22 -16.56
C PHE A 292 -26.10 -2.01 -16.88
N HIS A 293 -27.35 -2.05 -16.45
CA HIS A 293 -28.32 -0.99 -16.64
C HIS A 293 -28.63 -0.37 -15.28
N VAL A 294 -28.61 0.95 -15.20
CA VAL A 294 -28.90 1.70 -13.97
C VAL A 294 -29.95 2.73 -14.28
N ARG A 295 -31.05 2.64 -13.55
CA ARG A 295 -32.14 3.59 -13.58
C ARG A 295 -31.85 4.75 -12.64
N THR A 296 -32.08 5.96 -13.12
CA THR A 296 -31.87 7.21 -12.39
C THR A 296 -33.14 8.03 -12.44
N ASN A 297 -33.35 8.90 -11.45
CA ASN A 297 -34.45 9.87 -11.47
C ASN A 297 -34.21 11.08 -12.39
N GLY A 298 -33.00 11.22 -12.95
CA GLY A 298 -32.60 12.36 -13.78
C GLY A 298 -32.30 13.65 -13.01
N ASN A 299 -32.38 13.66 -11.68
CA ASN A 299 -32.05 14.83 -10.86
C ASN A 299 -30.53 14.88 -10.58
N PRO A 300 -29.79 15.91 -11.03
CA PRO A 300 -28.37 16.04 -10.75
C PRO A 300 -28.06 16.10 -9.24
N GLY A 301 -28.98 16.62 -8.41
CA GLY A 301 -28.79 16.72 -6.96
C GLY A 301 -28.91 15.39 -6.20
N GLU A 302 -29.50 14.37 -6.83
CA GLU A 302 -29.70 13.03 -6.24
C GLU A 302 -28.98 11.94 -7.05
N SER A 303 -28.09 12.38 -7.94
CA SER A 303 -27.27 11.51 -8.78
C SER A 303 -26.22 10.73 -7.98
N PHE A 304 -25.82 9.58 -8.51
CA PHE A 304 -24.88 8.67 -7.89
C PHE A 304 -24.06 7.91 -8.95
N ASN A 305 -22.89 7.43 -8.57
CA ASN A 305 -22.14 6.48 -9.38
C ASN A 305 -22.51 5.05 -8.99
N ALA A 306 -22.55 4.17 -9.99
CA ALA A 306 -22.82 2.77 -9.80
C ALA A 306 -21.71 1.91 -10.40
N TYR A 307 -21.42 0.78 -9.77
CA TYR A 307 -20.27 -0.05 -10.11
C TYR A 307 -20.65 -1.53 -10.08
N VAL A 308 -20.08 -2.29 -11.02
CA VAL A 308 -19.84 -3.72 -10.83
C VAL A 308 -18.35 -3.89 -10.56
N VAL A 309 -17.99 -4.32 -9.36
CA VAL A 309 -16.61 -4.50 -8.93
C VAL A 309 -16.28 -6.00 -8.83
N GLY A 310 -15.07 -6.35 -9.22
CA GLY A 310 -14.48 -7.68 -9.01
C GLY A 310 -13.41 -7.62 -7.94
N VAL A 311 -13.49 -8.51 -6.94
CA VAL A 311 -12.52 -8.69 -5.84
C VAL A 311 -12.05 -10.14 -5.78
N PRO A 312 -10.93 -10.46 -5.09
CA PRO A 312 -10.46 -11.84 -4.98
C PRO A 312 -11.55 -12.77 -4.42
N LYS A 313 -11.66 -13.97 -4.97
CA LYS A 313 -12.66 -14.95 -4.54
C LYS A 313 -12.54 -15.30 -3.07
N GLY A 314 -13.68 -15.46 -2.41
CA GLY A 314 -13.80 -15.65 -0.96
C GLY A 314 -13.87 -14.34 -0.18
N THR A 315 -13.84 -13.17 -0.83
CA THR A 315 -13.96 -11.87 -0.14
C THR A 315 -15.41 -11.65 0.28
N SER A 316 -15.63 -11.44 1.57
CA SER A 316 -16.96 -11.17 2.14
C SER A 316 -17.45 -9.75 1.84
N SER A 317 -18.77 -9.53 1.79
CA SER A 317 -19.35 -8.25 1.37
C SER A 317 -18.98 -7.07 2.29
N ASP A 318 -18.75 -7.31 3.58
CA ASP A 318 -18.31 -6.29 4.55
C ASP A 318 -16.86 -5.84 4.34
N GLN A 319 -16.07 -6.65 3.64
CA GLN A 319 -14.70 -6.32 3.27
C GLN A 319 -14.63 -5.54 1.95
N VAL A 320 -15.69 -5.47 1.15
CA VAL A 320 -15.67 -4.76 -0.13
C VAL A 320 -16.04 -3.30 0.07
N LYS A 321 -15.10 -2.40 -0.25
CA LYS A 321 -15.21 -0.95 -0.05
C LYS A 321 -14.85 -0.21 -1.32
N LEU A 322 -15.60 0.84 -1.67
CA LEU A 322 -15.32 1.63 -2.88
C LEU A 322 -14.02 2.41 -2.77
N GLU A 323 -13.62 2.73 -1.54
CA GLU A 323 -12.34 3.35 -1.21
C GLU A 323 -11.14 2.54 -1.74
N TYR A 324 -11.31 1.23 -1.98
CA TYR A 324 -10.24 0.41 -2.55
C TYR A 324 -10.06 0.57 -4.06
N LEU A 325 -11.00 1.20 -4.78
CA LEU A 325 -10.90 1.38 -6.24
C LEU A 325 -9.70 2.22 -6.67
N ASN A 326 -9.15 3.02 -5.76
CA ASN A 326 -7.96 3.82 -6.01
C ASN A 326 -6.95 3.62 -4.88
N PRO A 327 -5.64 3.67 -5.16
CA PRO A 327 -4.62 3.66 -4.12
C PRO A 327 -4.87 4.75 -3.07
N GLN A 328 -4.85 4.37 -1.80
CA GLN A 328 -5.13 5.26 -0.68
C GLN A 328 -3.84 5.71 0.00
N PRO A 329 -3.76 6.96 0.48
CA PRO A 329 -2.60 7.42 1.24
C PRO A 329 -2.46 6.65 2.55
N ALA A 330 -1.23 6.27 2.87
CA ALA A 330 -0.89 5.46 4.03
C ALA A 330 0.50 5.82 4.58
N SER A 331 0.72 5.55 5.87
CA SER A 331 2.03 5.56 6.50
C SER A 331 2.63 4.16 6.47
N PHE A 332 3.70 3.98 5.70
CA PHE A 332 4.58 2.83 5.77
C PHE A 332 5.53 3.00 6.94
N VAL A 333 5.49 2.07 7.90
CA VAL A 333 6.33 2.07 9.09
C VAL A 333 7.19 0.81 9.09
N LEU A 334 8.51 1.01 9.02
CA LEU A 334 9.52 -0.04 9.20
C LEU A 334 10.28 0.24 10.49
N LYS A 335 10.33 -0.75 11.37
CA LYS A 335 11.12 -0.72 12.60
C LYS A 335 12.12 -1.86 12.56
N VAL A 336 13.40 -1.58 12.79
CA VAL A 336 14.49 -2.57 12.74
C VAL A 336 15.27 -2.50 14.04
N TRP A 337 15.70 -3.64 14.56
CA TRP A 337 16.53 -3.73 15.77
C TRP A 337 17.57 -4.85 15.68
N MET A 338 18.57 -4.79 16.56
CA MET A 338 19.57 -5.84 16.77
C MET A 338 19.55 -6.36 18.20
#